data_AF-A0A162H701-F1
#
_entry.id   AF-A0A162H701-F1
#
_cell.length_a   1.000
_cell.length_b   1.000
_cell.length_c   1.000
_cell.angle_alpha   90.00
_cell.angle_beta   90.00
_cell.angle_gamma   90.00
#
_symmetry.space_group_name_H-M   'P 1'
#
loop_
_entity.id
_entity.type
_entity.pdbx_description
1 polymer ?
#
loop_
_entity_poly.entity_id
_entity_poly.type
_entity_poly.pdbx_seq_one_letter_code
_entity_poly.pdbx_strand_id
1 'polypeptide(L)'
;MSSLPLAVLEQQLSAQLIEGAYLVTTGRELVMEVFDAATGLVWMSTVPVTAEYFHNLALDEGLSKVGIASASMDSAGFQCSPGREGEAVLTREIDGKSYINVARPMAPKMPTKQDGPIEIEVDKHHVLGFEAGRTLAILRLPEGDFVEVVGDNDQDDALVLPDGAELITIELAAPWVVALPAPTRAFFWMEQGMRSFQGPVRLP
;
A
#
# COMPACT_ATOMS: atom_id res chain seq x y z
N MET A 1 20.90 28.14 -5.98
CA MET A 1 19.68 27.70 -5.26
C MET A 1 20.11 26.56 -4.36
N SER A 2 20.21 26.80 -3.05
CA SER A 2 20.54 25.73 -2.10
C SER A 2 19.29 24.86 -1.96
N SER A 3 19.37 23.60 -2.38
CA SER A 3 18.34 22.62 -2.03
C SER A 3 18.27 22.56 -0.51
N LEU A 4 17.06 22.69 0.05
CA LEU A 4 16.86 22.37 1.46
C LEU A 4 17.27 20.90 1.67
N PRO A 5 17.88 20.53 2.81
CA PRO A 5 18.19 19.14 3.09
C PRO A 5 16.88 18.33 3.08
N LEU A 6 16.84 17.23 2.32
CA LEU A 6 15.74 16.27 2.39
C LEU A 6 15.55 15.82 3.85
N ALA A 7 14.30 15.58 4.26
CA ALA A 7 14.02 14.98 5.55
C ALA A 7 14.73 13.62 5.69
N VAL A 8 15.11 13.24 6.91
CA VAL A 8 15.89 12.00 7.17
C VAL A 8 15.19 10.77 6.59
N LEU A 9 13.86 10.67 6.75
CA LEU A 9 13.08 9.57 6.20
C LEU A 9 13.17 9.50 4.68
N GLU A 10 12.99 10.64 4.00
CA GLU A 10 13.01 10.72 2.54
C GLU A 10 14.37 10.31 1.97
N GLN A 11 15.47 10.68 2.65
CA GLN A 11 16.81 10.22 2.30
C GLN A 11 16.96 8.71 2.48
N GLN A 12 16.50 8.16 3.60
CA GLN A 12 16.57 6.72 3.87
C GLN A 12 15.75 5.91 2.87
N LEU A 13 14.55 6.38 2.54
CA LEU A 13 13.68 5.70 1.59
C LEU A 13 14.26 5.79 0.17
N SER A 14 14.71 6.96 -0.26
CA SER A 14 15.35 7.13 -1.56
C SER A 14 16.60 6.27 -1.72
N ALA A 15 17.37 6.07 -0.64
CA ALA A 15 18.54 5.19 -0.65
C ALA A 15 18.19 3.70 -0.82
N GLN A 16 16.94 3.29 -0.57
CA GLN A 16 16.46 1.94 -0.85
C GLN A 16 15.96 1.78 -2.28
N LEU A 17 15.64 2.87 -2.99
CA LEU A 17 15.04 2.82 -4.31
C LEU A 17 16.09 2.62 -5.41
N ILE A 18 15.78 1.74 -6.36
CA ILE A 18 16.59 1.55 -7.57
C ILE A 18 16.35 2.68 -8.59
N GLU A 19 17.24 2.79 -9.59
CA GLU A 19 17.00 3.65 -10.74
C GLU A 19 15.72 3.24 -11.47
N GLY A 20 14.85 4.21 -11.77
CA GLY A 20 13.55 3.95 -12.41
C GLY A 20 12.43 3.53 -11.45
N ALA A 21 12.73 3.39 -10.15
CA ALA A 21 11.70 3.28 -9.11
C ALA A 21 10.82 4.53 -9.06
N TYR A 22 9.60 4.38 -8.55
CA TYR A 22 8.67 5.47 -8.39
C TYR A 22 8.52 5.86 -6.91
N LEU A 23 8.85 7.11 -6.59
CA LEU A 23 8.57 7.72 -5.28
C LEU A 23 7.16 8.30 -5.27
N VAL A 24 6.33 7.89 -4.31
CA VAL A 24 4.97 8.41 -4.14
C VAL A 24 5.04 9.78 -3.48
N THR A 25 4.44 10.78 -4.13
CA THR A 25 4.53 12.20 -3.72
C THR A 25 3.18 12.80 -3.32
N THR A 26 2.16 11.97 -3.13
CA THR A 26 0.78 12.40 -2.85
C THR A 26 0.53 12.84 -1.41
N GLY A 27 1.53 12.79 -0.51
CA GLY A 27 1.40 13.31 0.85
C GLY A 27 0.28 12.66 1.67
N ARG A 28 0.05 11.36 1.49
CA ARG A 28 -1.05 10.57 2.10
C ARG A 28 -2.47 11.00 1.71
N GLU A 29 -2.61 11.88 0.72
CA GLU A 29 -3.92 12.15 0.11
C GLU A 29 -4.46 10.91 -0.62
N LEU A 30 -5.77 10.91 -0.88
CA LEU A 30 -6.45 9.78 -1.53
C LEU A 30 -5.86 9.51 -2.91
N VAL A 31 -5.41 8.28 -3.12
CA VAL A 31 -5.04 7.73 -4.43
C VAL A 31 -6.08 6.71 -4.88
N MET A 32 -6.21 6.54 -6.19
CA MET A 32 -7.12 5.57 -6.79
C MET A 32 -6.37 4.40 -7.37
N GLU A 33 -6.90 3.19 -7.17
CA GLU A 33 -6.45 1.99 -7.87
C GLU A 33 -7.48 1.52 -8.92
N VAL A 34 -6.97 1.11 -10.08
CA VAL A 34 -7.71 0.56 -11.22
C VAL A 34 -7.13 -0.79 -11.59
N PHE A 35 -7.97 -1.81 -11.74
CA PHE A 35 -7.58 -3.14 -12.18
C PHE A 35 -7.79 -3.27 -13.69
N ASP A 36 -6.83 -3.91 -14.35
CA ASP A 36 -6.84 -4.22 -15.78
C ASP A 36 -7.02 -5.74 -15.97
N ALA A 37 -8.20 -6.14 -16.43
CA ALA A 37 -8.57 -7.55 -16.55
C ALA A 37 -7.78 -8.31 -17.63
N ALA A 38 -7.26 -7.62 -18.64
CA ALA A 38 -6.49 -8.25 -19.71
C ALA A 38 -5.09 -8.67 -19.23
N THR A 39 -4.53 -7.92 -18.28
CA THR A 39 -3.16 -8.11 -17.79
C THR A 39 -3.07 -8.61 -16.35
N GLY A 40 -4.17 -8.54 -15.60
CA GLY A 40 -4.22 -8.79 -14.16
C GLY A 40 -3.48 -7.74 -13.33
N LEU A 41 -3.18 -6.57 -13.90
CA LEU A 41 -2.37 -5.53 -13.26
C LEU A 41 -3.25 -4.49 -12.56
N VAL A 42 -2.75 -3.98 -11.44
CA VAL A 42 -3.33 -2.85 -10.72
C VAL A 42 -2.49 -1.60 -10.97
N TRP A 43 -3.19 -0.52 -11.29
CA TRP A 43 -2.65 0.79 -11.61
C TRP A 43 -3.09 1.80 -10.56
N MET A 44 -2.14 2.48 -9.94
CA MET A 44 -2.39 3.50 -8.91
C MET A 44 -2.19 4.90 -9.49
N SER A 45 -3.09 5.84 -9.20
CA SER A 45 -2.96 7.23 -9.63
C SER A 45 -1.73 7.87 -9.00
N THR A 46 -0.98 8.64 -9.79
CA THR A 46 0.22 9.36 -9.30
C THR A 46 -0.11 10.71 -8.68
N VAL A 47 -1.36 11.15 -8.87
CA VAL A 47 -1.89 12.38 -8.30
C VAL A 47 -3.06 12.05 -7.37
N PRO A 48 -3.29 12.90 -6.35
CA PRO A 48 -4.46 12.81 -5.50
C PRO A 48 -5.77 12.85 -6.30
N VAL A 49 -6.77 12.14 -5.80
CA VAL A 49 -8.13 12.10 -6.34
C VAL A 49 -9.16 12.46 -5.27
N THR A 50 -10.36 12.84 -5.70
CA THR A 50 -11.49 13.01 -4.79
C THR A 50 -12.41 11.80 -4.82
N ALA A 51 -13.22 11.63 -3.77
CA ALA A 51 -14.28 10.63 -3.79
C ALA A 51 -15.27 10.87 -4.95
N GLU A 52 -15.63 12.13 -5.23
CA GLU A 52 -16.50 12.48 -6.36
C GLU A 52 -15.91 12.03 -7.70
N TYR A 53 -14.61 12.29 -7.93
CA TYR A 53 -13.91 11.80 -9.12
C TYR A 53 -13.99 10.28 -9.21
N PHE A 54 -13.68 9.57 -8.12
CA PHE A 54 -13.76 8.11 -8.09
C PHE A 54 -15.16 7.60 -8.45
N HIS A 55 -16.23 8.19 -7.91
CA HIS A 55 -17.60 7.76 -8.20
C HIS A 55 -17.99 8.03 -9.66
N ASN A 56 -17.63 9.20 -10.19
CA ASN A 56 -18.05 9.65 -11.52
C ASN A 56 -17.17 9.11 -12.67
N LEU A 57 -15.98 8.60 -12.38
CA LEU A 57 -15.07 8.07 -13.41
C LEU A 57 -15.74 6.95 -14.21
N ALA A 58 -15.81 7.12 -15.53
CA ALA A 58 -16.16 6.06 -16.46
C ALA A 58 -14.87 5.44 -16.97
N LEU A 59 -14.73 4.13 -16.81
CA LEU A 59 -13.56 3.39 -17.24
C LEU A 59 -13.83 2.72 -18.60
N ASP A 60 -12.79 2.64 -19.42
CA ASP A 60 -12.81 1.86 -20.66
C ASP A 60 -13.07 0.37 -20.40
N GLU A 61 -13.50 -0.35 -21.44
CA GLU A 61 -13.76 -1.79 -21.36
C GLU A 61 -12.52 -2.55 -20.86
N GLY A 62 -12.74 -3.50 -19.94
CA GLY A 62 -11.68 -4.31 -19.33
C GLY A 62 -11.01 -3.66 -18.11
N LEU A 63 -11.34 -2.41 -17.78
CA LEU A 63 -10.87 -1.74 -16.57
C LEU A 63 -11.98 -1.71 -15.50
N SER A 64 -11.59 -1.92 -14.24
CA SER A 64 -12.50 -1.79 -13.09
C SER A 64 -11.87 -0.99 -11.96
N LYS A 65 -12.71 -0.26 -11.22
CA LYS A 65 -12.28 0.46 -10.02
C LYS A 65 -11.96 -0.56 -8.93
N VAL A 66 -10.79 -0.45 -8.30
CA VAL A 66 -10.45 -1.23 -7.12
C VAL A 66 -10.91 -0.49 -5.87
N GLY A 67 -10.51 0.77 -5.73
CA GLY A 67 -10.86 1.61 -4.60
C GLY A 67 -10.11 2.94 -4.59
N ILE A 68 -10.38 3.72 -3.55
CA ILE A 68 -9.56 4.87 -3.15
C ILE A 68 -9.15 4.72 -1.70
N ALA A 69 -7.92 5.12 -1.40
CA ALA A 69 -7.39 5.07 -0.04
C ALA A 69 -6.30 6.10 0.19
N SER A 70 -6.15 6.45 1.46
CA SER A 70 -4.98 7.15 1.98
C SER A 70 -4.00 6.14 2.57
N ALA A 71 -2.72 6.41 2.37
CA ALA A 71 -1.62 5.63 2.93
C ALA A 71 -1.49 5.85 4.45
N SER A 72 -1.21 4.78 5.21
CA SER A 72 -0.89 4.88 6.65
C SER A 72 0.56 5.30 6.90
N MET A 73 1.45 4.99 5.94
CA MET A 73 2.86 5.41 5.94
C MET A 73 3.05 6.86 5.51
N ASP A 74 4.14 7.48 5.95
CA ASP A 74 4.46 8.88 5.68
C ASP A 74 5.11 9.07 4.31
N SER A 75 5.82 8.05 3.81
CA SER A 75 6.37 7.99 2.46
C SER A 75 6.29 6.57 1.91
N ALA A 76 6.26 6.45 0.59
CA ALA A 76 6.22 5.15 -0.08
C ALA A 76 6.95 5.18 -1.42
N GLY A 77 7.44 4.04 -1.87
CA GLY A 77 7.99 3.89 -3.20
C GLY A 77 7.79 2.49 -3.77
N PHE A 78 7.75 2.40 -5.09
CA PHE A 78 7.67 1.15 -5.84
C PHE A 78 8.96 0.94 -6.62
N GLN A 79 9.66 -0.16 -6.35
CA GLN A 79 10.95 -0.46 -6.98
C GLN A 79 10.79 -0.72 -8.48
N CYS A 80 9.80 -1.54 -8.82
CA CYS A 80 9.50 -1.96 -10.18
C CYS A 80 8.05 -2.43 -10.28
N SER A 81 7.57 -2.60 -11.50
CA SER A 81 6.30 -3.26 -11.76
C SER A 81 6.39 -4.78 -11.52
N PRO A 82 5.29 -5.45 -11.15
CA PRO A 82 5.19 -6.90 -11.00
C PRO A 82 5.85 -7.68 -12.15
N GLY A 83 6.77 -8.59 -11.81
CA GLY A 83 7.52 -9.41 -12.76
C GLY A 83 8.52 -8.66 -13.66
N ARG A 84 8.92 -7.43 -13.29
CA ARG A 84 9.88 -6.59 -14.05
C ARG A 84 11.02 -6.06 -13.18
N GLU A 85 11.61 -6.94 -12.37
CA GLU A 85 12.74 -6.60 -11.49
C GLU A 85 13.89 -5.93 -12.25
N GLY A 86 14.39 -4.82 -11.73
CA GLY A 86 15.48 -4.04 -12.33
C GLY A 86 15.04 -3.12 -13.49
N GLU A 87 13.76 -3.08 -13.83
CA GLU A 87 13.21 -2.17 -14.82
C GLU A 87 12.43 -1.02 -14.17
N ALA A 88 12.34 0.10 -14.89
CA ALA A 88 11.55 1.24 -14.45
C ALA A 88 10.06 0.86 -14.28
N VAL A 89 9.42 1.48 -13.29
CA VAL A 89 7.98 1.31 -13.04
C VAL A 89 7.18 1.74 -14.27
N LEU A 90 6.26 0.89 -14.70
CA LEU A 90 5.41 1.21 -15.84
C LEU A 90 4.46 2.35 -15.50
N THR A 91 4.26 3.22 -16.48
CA THR A 91 3.32 4.32 -16.41
C THR A 91 2.30 4.22 -17.53
N ARG A 92 1.10 4.77 -17.31
CA ARG A 92 0.11 5.00 -18.37
C ARG A 92 -0.83 6.14 -17.99
N GLU A 93 -1.63 6.57 -18.95
CA GLU A 93 -2.72 7.53 -18.72
C GLU A 93 -4.07 6.78 -18.64
N ILE A 94 -4.92 7.19 -17.69
CA ILE A 94 -6.34 6.76 -17.59
C ILE A 94 -7.14 8.02 -17.27
N ASP A 95 -8.11 8.35 -18.12
CA ASP A 95 -8.95 9.56 -17.97
C ASP A 95 -8.13 10.85 -17.75
N GLY A 96 -7.09 11.06 -18.58
CA GLY A 96 -6.23 12.25 -18.52
C GLY A 96 -5.35 12.36 -17.26
N LYS A 97 -5.32 11.32 -16.40
CA LYS A 97 -4.44 11.25 -15.22
C LYS A 97 -3.37 10.19 -15.41
N SER A 98 -2.19 10.45 -14.87
CA SER A 98 -1.10 9.48 -14.86
C SER A 98 -1.28 8.43 -13.77
N TYR A 99 -0.96 7.19 -14.10
CA TYR A 99 -0.98 6.03 -13.22
C TYR A 99 0.34 5.27 -13.34
N ILE A 100 0.72 4.57 -12.27
CA ILE A 100 1.82 3.62 -12.23
C ILE A 100 1.32 2.21 -11.95
N ASN A 101 1.97 1.19 -12.52
CA ASN A 101 1.63 -0.19 -12.20
C ASN A 101 2.33 -0.63 -10.91
N VAL A 102 1.51 -0.90 -9.89
CA VAL A 102 1.96 -1.12 -8.51
C VAL A 102 1.85 -2.56 -8.02
N ALA A 103 0.95 -3.36 -8.63
CA ALA A 103 0.62 -4.67 -8.11
C ALA A 103 0.04 -5.61 -9.17
N ARG A 104 0.18 -6.92 -8.92
CA ARG A 104 -0.58 -7.99 -9.53
C ARG A 104 -1.14 -8.88 -8.40
N PRO A 105 -2.44 -8.78 -8.09
CA PRO A 105 -3.06 -9.62 -7.07
C PRO A 105 -3.18 -11.07 -7.55
N MET A 106 -3.00 -12.02 -6.64
CA MET A 106 -3.33 -13.44 -6.84
C MET A 106 -4.78 -13.73 -6.47
N ALA A 107 -5.18 -15.01 -6.46
CA ALA A 107 -6.52 -15.39 -6.04
C ALA A 107 -6.74 -15.05 -4.54
N PRO A 108 -7.83 -14.34 -4.18
CA PRO A 108 -8.12 -14.05 -2.78
C PRO A 108 -8.60 -15.30 -2.04
N LYS A 109 -8.23 -15.40 -0.77
CA LYS A 109 -8.83 -16.30 0.22
C LYS A 109 -9.90 -15.53 0.97
N MET A 110 -11.15 -15.95 0.81
CA MET A 110 -12.27 -15.28 1.46
C MET A 110 -12.26 -15.50 2.98
N PRO A 111 -12.80 -14.55 3.76
CA PRO A 111 -12.88 -14.65 5.21
C PRO A 111 -13.62 -15.93 5.65
N THR A 112 -13.11 -16.59 6.69
CA THR A 112 -13.80 -17.72 7.34
C THR A 112 -14.81 -17.26 8.40
N LYS A 113 -14.67 -16.02 8.87
CA LYS A 113 -15.58 -15.34 9.81
C LYS A 113 -16.29 -14.21 9.09
N GLN A 114 -17.53 -13.93 9.49
CA GLN A 114 -18.21 -12.70 9.09
C GLN A 114 -17.35 -11.49 9.51
N ASP A 115 -17.24 -10.50 8.63
CA ASP A 115 -16.45 -9.27 8.81
C ASP A 115 -14.94 -9.48 9.00
N GLY A 116 -14.43 -10.70 8.77
CA GLY A 116 -13.00 -10.99 8.76
C GLY A 116 -12.30 -10.46 7.50
N PRO A 117 -10.96 -10.51 7.47
CA PRO A 117 -10.21 -10.00 6.33
C PRO A 117 -10.25 -10.95 5.13
N ILE A 118 -10.25 -10.37 3.93
CA ILE A 118 -9.82 -11.07 2.73
C ILE A 118 -8.30 -11.18 2.79
N GLU A 119 -7.77 -12.38 2.67
CA GLU A 119 -6.34 -12.61 2.57
C GLU A 119 -5.94 -12.77 1.10
N ILE A 120 -4.86 -12.12 0.69
CA ILE A 120 -4.39 -12.19 -0.70
C ILE A 120 -2.86 -12.10 -0.75
N GLU A 121 -2.25 -12.86 -1.64
CA GLU A 121 -0.85 -12.64 -2.04
C GLU A 121 -0.83 -11.65 -3.21
N VAL A 122 0.10 -10.70 -3.15
CA VAL A 122 0.21 -9.64 -4.15
C VAL A 122 1.66 -9.55 -4.59
N ASP A 123 1.91 -9.76 -5.88
CA ASP A 123 3.19 -9.39 -6.47
C ASP A 123 3.27 -7.86 -6.54
N LYS A 124 4.10 -7.28 -5.66
CA LYS A 124 4.38 -5.85 -5.56
C LYS A 124 5.74 -5.64 -4.89
N HIS A 125 6.53 -4.70 -5.39
CA HIS A 125 7.84 -4.37 -4.84
C HIS A 125 7.79 -3.00 -4.14
N HIS A 126 7.21 -2.99 -2.95
CA HIS A 126 6.80 -1.77 -2.26
C HIS A 126 7.69 -1.49 -1.04
N VAL A 127 8.18 -0.26 -0.93
CA VAL A 127 8.95 0.23 0.21
C VAL A 127 8.11 1.26 0.95
N LEU A 128 7.99 1.06 2.26
CA LEU A 128 7.24 1.92 3.17
C LEU A 128 8.22 2.75 4.00
N GLY A 129 7.84 3.99 4.31
CA GLY A 129 8.59 4.88 5.17
C GLY A 129 7.70 5.51 6.24
N PHE A 130 8.11 5.41 7.49
CA PHE A 130 7.42 5.96 8.65
C PHE A 130 8.35 6.89 9.42
N GLU A 131 7.86 8.06 9.81
CA GLU A 131 8.63 9.03 10.59
C GLU A 131 8.86 8.57 12.04
N ALA A 132 9.89 9.12 12.69
CA ALA A 132 10.06 8.96 14.14
C ALA A 132 8.86 9.57 14.90
N GLY A 133 8.55 9.00 16.06
CA GLY A 133 7.43 9.40 16.91
C GLY A 133 6.06 8.92 16.44
N ARG A 134 5.99 8.18 15.32
CA ARG A 134 4.75 7.55 14.87
C ARG A 134 4.41 6.37 15.78
N THR A 135 3.13 6.26 16.13
CA THR A 135 2.54 5.02 16.66
C THR A 135 1.97 4.23 15.50
N LEU A 136 2.40 2.99 15.33
CA LEU A 136 1.97 2.12 14.24
C LEU A 136 1.15 0.95 14.77
N ALA A 137 0.05 0.62 14.08
CA ALA A 137 -0.67 -0.62 14.29
C ALA A 137 0.04 -1.77 13.55
N ILE A 138 0.23 -2.88 14.26
CA ILE A 138 0.85 -4.11 13.75
C ILE A 138 -0.10 -5.27 13.99
N LEU A 139 -0.48 -5.95 12.93
CA LEU A 139 -1.17 -7.23 13.01
C LEU A 139 -0.12 -8.33 13.19
N ARG A 140 -0.08 -8.92 14.37
CA ARG A 140 0.83 -10.01 14.72
C ARG A 140 0.13 -11.35 14.54
N LEU A 141 0.74 -12.23 13.74
CA LEU A 141 0.35 -13.64 13.61
C LEU A 141 1.52 -14.55 14.00
N PRO A 142 1.29 -15.86 14.26
CA PRO A 142 2.37 -16.81 14.53
C PRO A 142 3.48 -16.84 13.46
N GLU A 143 3.13 -16.58 12.21
CA GLU A 143 4.03 -16.54 11.06
C GLU A 143 4.80 -15.22 10.90
N GLY A 144 4.42 -14.15 11.60
CA GLY A 144 5.14 -12.87 11.55
C GLY A 144 4.27 -11.64 11.78
N ASP A 145 4.91 -10.48 11.66
CA ASP A 145 4.31 -9.17 11.89
C ASP A 145 3.92 -8.50 10.57
N PHE A 146 2.75 -7.89 10.51
CA PHE A 146 2.20 -7.24 9.33
C PHE A 146 1.90 -5.78 9.67
N VAL A 147 2.47 -4.85 8.92
CA VAL A 147 2.34 -3.42 9.18
C VAL A 147 1.12 -2.87 8.45
N GLU A 148 0.42 -1.93 9.07
CA GLU A 148 -0.67 -1.22 8.43
C GLU A 148 -0.18 -0.38 7.23
N VAL A 149 -0.85 -0.53 6.09
CA VAL A 149 -0.54 0.18 4.83
C VAL A 149 -1.70 1.10 4.42
N VAL A 150 -2.93 0.72 4.77
CA VAL A 150 -4.13 1.51 4.50
C VAL A 150 -5.00 1.56 5.76
N GLY A 151 -5.51 2.76 6.05
CA GLY A 151 -6.49 3.01 7.10
C GLY A 151 -5.91 3.70 8.34
N ASP A 152 -6.71 3.76 9.39
CA ASP A 152 -6.40 4.39 10.67
C ASP A 152 -6.94 3.55 11.85
N ASN A 153 -6.63 4.00 13.07
CA ASN A 153 -6.90 3.27 14.30
C ASN A 153 -8.29 3.51 14.90
N ASP A 154 -9.19 4.23 14.22
CA ASP A 154 -10.49 4.63 14.79
C ASP A 154 -11.38 3.42 15.13
N GLN A 155 -11.12 2.26 14.51
CA GLN A 155 -11.96 1.05 14.63
C GLN A 155 -11.17 -0.22 14.99
N ASP A 156 -9.99 -0.06 15.61
CA ASP A 156 -9.14 -1.20 16.01
C ASP A 156 -9.90 -2.23 16.87
N ASP A 157 -10.71 -1.76 17.82
CA ASP A 157 -11.50 -2.63 18.72
C ASP A 157 -12.63 -3.41 18.03
N ALA A 158 -13.02 -3.00 16.82
CA ALA A 158 -14.08 -3.64 16.04
C ALA A 158 -13.56 -4.66 15.01
N LEU A 159 -12.24 -4.73 14.80
CA LEU A 159 -11.66 -5.62 13.80
C LEU A 159 -11.80 -7.10 14.18
N VAL A 160 -12.48 -7.85 13.33
CA VAL A 160 -12.50 -9.31 13.43
C VAL A 160 -11.18 -9.87 12.92
N LEU A 161 -10.30 -10.23 13.85
CA LEU A 161 -8.96 -10.72 13.54
C LEU A 161 -8.93 -12.19 13.07
N PRO A 162 -7.94 -12.57 12.24
CA PRO A 162 -7.62 -13.96 11.97
C PRO A 162 -7.38 -14.77 13.25
N ASP A 163 -7.54 -16.09 13.17
CA ASP A 163 -7.29 -16.95 14.33
C ASP A 163 -5.83 -16.88 14.79
N GLY A 164 -5.63 -16.68 16.09
CA GLY A 164 -4.29 -16.55 16.68
C GLY A 164 -3.60 -15.20 16.40
N ALA A 165 -4.29 -14.26 15.74
CA ALA A 165 -3.78 -12.93 15.52
C ALA A 165 -4.05 -12.00 16.72
N GLU A 166 -3.16 -11.03 16.89
CA GLU A 166 -3.29 -9.93 17.83
C GLU A 166 -3.01 -8.62 17.10
N LEU A 167 -3.75 -7.57 17.43
CA LEU A 167 -3.44 -6.21 16.99
C LEU A 167 -2.68 -5.51 18.11
N ILE A 168 -1.44 -5.12 17.83
CA ILE A 168 -0.58 -4.42 18.78
C ILE A 168 -0.17 -3.06 18.22
N THR A 169 0.30 -2.18 19.10
CA THR A 169 0.88 -0.90 18.71
C THR A 169 2.36 -0.83 19.05
N ILE A 170 3.16 -0.23 18.17
CA ILE A 170 4.56 0.13 18.45
C ILE A 170 4.77 1.63 18.29
N GLU A 171 5.70 2.20 19.04
CA GLU A 171 6.15 3.59 18.89
C GLU A 171 7.54 3.62 18.27
N LEU A 172 7.72 4.42 17.21
CA LEU A 172 8.99 4.53 16.52
C LEU A 172 9.93 5.54 17.18
N ALA A 173 11.04 5.08 17.75
CA ALA A 173 12.07 5.98 18.29
C ALA A 173 12.90 6.70 17.20
N ALA A 174 12.92 6.14 15.98
CA ALA A 174 13.64 6.66 14.82
C ALA A 174 12.83 6.38 13.54
N PRO A 175 13.09 7.08 12.42
CA PRO A 175 12.40 6.76 11.17
C PRO A 175 12.66 5.30 10.76
N TRP A 176 11.63 4.67 10.23
CA TRP A 176 11.67 3.26 9.83
C TRP A 176 11.30 3.13 8.35
N VAL A 177 12.23 2.58 7.58
CA VAL A 177 12.03 2.22 6.18
C VAL A 177 12.04 0.71 6.06
N VAL A 178 11.02 0.14 5.43
CA VAL A 178 10.86 -1.30 5.29
C VAL A 178 10.37 -1.66 3.89
N ALA A 179 11.07 -2.59 3.24
CA ALA A 179 10.60 -3.21 2.01
C ALA A 179 9.65 -4.37 2.35
N LEU A 180 8.48 -4.40 1.72
CA LEU A 180 7.59 -5.56 1.81
C LEU A 180 8.19 -6.74 1.03
N PRO A 181 7.91 -7.99 1.44
CA PRO A 181 8.20 -9.16 0.62
C PRO A 181 7.52 -9.05 -0.76
N ALA A 182 8.08 -9.68 -1.78
CA ALA A 182 7.48 -9.79 -3.10
C ALA A 182 7.46 -11.29 -3.52
N PRO A 183 6.29 -11.95 -3.58
CA PRO A 183 4.97 -11.41 -3.25
C PRO A 183 4.82 -11.08 -1.75
N THR A 184 4.02 -10.06 -1.44
CA THR A 184 3.60 -9.76 -0.06
C THR A 184 2.28 -10.45 0.23
N ARG A 185 2.09 -10.86 1.48
CA ARG A 185 0.79 -11.31 1.96
C ARG A 185 0.07 -10.14 2.62
N ALA A 186 -1.18 -9.93 2.24
CA ALA A 186 -1.99 -8.80 2.65
C ALA A 186 -3.35 -9.26 3.19
N PHE A 187 -3.81 -8.59 4.24
CA PHE A 187 -5.14 -8.76 4.82
C PHE A 187 -5.93 -7.48 4.58
N PHE A 188 -7.15 -7.59 4.08
CA PHE A 188 -8.02 -6.45 3.77
C PHE A 188 -9.37 -6.56 4.48
N TRP A 189 -9.75 -5.55 5.25
CA TRP A 189 -11.11 -5.35 5.74
C TRP A 189 -11.79 -4.28 4.91
N MET A 190 -13.01 -4.55 4.43
CA MET A 190 -13.72 -3.69 3.47
C MET A 190 -15.00 -3.05 4.03
N GLU A 191 -15.66 -3.68 5.01
CA GLU A 191 -17.02 -3.33 5.47
C GLU A 191 -17.07 -2.09 6.38
N GLN A 192 -15.94 -1.67 6.96
CA GLN A 192 -15.87 -0.66 8.03
C GLN A 192 -14.86 0.46 7.72
N GLY A 193 -14.72 0.79 6.44
CA GLY A 193 -13.58 1.54 5.93
C GLY A 193 -12.43 0.58 5.59
N MET A 194 -11.68 0.91 4.55
CA MET A 194 -10.62 0.01 4.08
C MET A 194 -9.47 0.01 5.08
N ARG A 195 -9.17 -1.17 5.63
CA ARG A 195 -7.95 -1.44 6.42
C ARG A 195 -7.10 -2.45 5.69
N SER A 196 -5.79 -2.25 5.65
CA SER A 196 -4.86 -3.23 5.07
C SER A 196 -3.61 -3.39 5.91
N PHE A 197 -3.25 -4.64 6.20
CA PHE A 197 -1.99 -5.02 6.84
C PHE A 197 -1.18 -5.91 5.90
N GLN A 198 0.11 -5.61 5.72
CA GLN A 198 0.96 -6.26 4.71
C GLN A 198 2.31 -6.68 5.29
N GLY A 199 2.82 -7.83 4.83
CA GLY A 199 4.02 -8.43 5.38
C GLY A 199 4.26 -9.89 4.95
N PRO A 200 4.94 -10.71 5.78
CA PRO A 200 5.50 -10.34 7.07
C PRO A 200 6.70 -9.37 6.96
N VAL A 201 6.91 -8.55 7.97
CA VAL A 201 8.05 -7.62 8.11
C VAL A 201 8.81 -7.88 9.41
N ARG A 202 10.04 -7.38 9.49
CA ARG A 202 10.78 -7.31 10.76
C ARG A 202 10.57 -5.94 11.37
N LEU A 203 10.06 -5.90 12.60
CA LEU A 203 9.91 -4.67 13.36
C LEU A 203 11.30 -4.05 13.69
N PRO A 204 11.38 -2.72 13.85
CA PRO A 204 12.64 -1.99 14.07
C PRO A 204 13.25 -2.22 15.46
#